data_AF-A0A950MZI4-F1
#
_entry.id   AF-A0A950MZI4-F1
#
_cell.length_a   1.000
_cell.length_b   1.000
_cell.length_c   1.000
_cell.angle_alpha   90.00
_cell.angle_beta   90.00
_cell.angle_gamma   90.00
#
_symmetry.space_group_name_H-M   'P 1'
#
loop_
_entity.id
_entity.type
_entity.pdbx_description
1 polymer ?
#
loop_
_entity_poly.entity_id
_entity_poly.type
_entity_poly.pdbx_seq_one_letter_code
_entity_poly.pdbx_strand_id
1 'polypeptide(L)'
;MTSLLPILLPLLLQVTVSPGDSLSAARDAARGKRSTVVLRGGTYFLTEPLVFKAEDSDTTYRAAPGETVVISGGRALGGWKKTEAGLWTLQVPDGLRFNQLFIDGKRRPRARTPNEGSFFRVDGAITEEKPARLKYKEGDLRADWAARGDVEIVALQKWAELRMPLTAVDAATRTATLSGPVQKWIIEKSARYWVENAPDLIDAPGEWYLDKKSGLLTYKPLDGEDPAKVVAIAPALSQLLRNEGASRL
;
A
#
# COMPACT_ATOMS: atom_id res chain seq x y z
N MET A 1 11.70 -21.62 64.32
CA MET A 1 12.11 -22.13 62.98
C MET A 1 11.04 -21.74 61.98
N THR A 2 11.18 -20.57 61.36
CA THR A 2 10.22 -20.07 60.37
C THR A 2 10.63 -20.63 59.02
N SER A 3 9.89 -21.63 58.55
CA SER A 3 10.07 -22.22 57.23
C SER A 3 9.69 -21.18 56.17
N LEU A 4 10.69 -20.64 55.47
CA LEU A 4 10.48 -19.88 54.25
C LEU A 4 10.14 -20.87 53.14
N LEU A 5 8.86 -20.96 52.76
CA LEU A 5 8.48 -21.61 51.51
C LEU A 5 9.12 -20.82 50.36
N PRO A 6 9.83 -21.48 49.41
CA PRO A 6 10.30 -20.81 48.22
C PRO A 6 9.09 -20.36 47.39
N ILE A 7 8.98 -19.06 47.16
CA ILE A 7 8.06 -18.49 46.18
C ILE A 7 8.56 -18.96 44.81
N LEU A 8 7.95 -20.03 44.28
CA LEU A 8 8.10 -20.38 42.88
C LEU A 8 7.49 -19.25 42.05
N LEU A 9 8.31 -18.31 41.56
CA LEU A 9 7.86 -17.43 40.49
C LEU A 9 7.48 -18.34 39.30
N PRO A 10 6.26 -18.23 38.75
CA PRO A 10 5.92 -18.99 37.56
C PRO A 10 6.92 -18.65 36.45
N LEU A 11 7.54 -19.69 35.90
CA LEU A 11 8.52 -19.56 34.83
C LEU A 11 7.84 -18.90 33.62
N LEU A 12 8.17 -17.64 33.35
CA LEU A 12 7.72 -16.93 32.16
C LEU A 12 8.31 -17.64 30.94
N LEU A 13 7.45 -18.20 30.08
CA LEU A 13 7.94 -18.82 28.85
C LEU A 13 8.50 -17.72 27.94
N GLN A 14 9.74 -17.85 27.49
CA GLN A 14 10.32 -16.96 26.49
C GLN A 14 10.46 -17.68 25.15
N VAL A 15 9.87 -17.12 24.10
CA VAL A 15 10.03 -17.56 22.70
C VAL A 15 10.85 -16.51 21.97
N THR A 16 11.96 -16.90 21.33
CA THR A 16 12.76 -15.97 20.51
C THR A 16 12.48 -16.25 19.04
N VAL A 17 12.25 -15.21 18.25
CA VAL A 17 11.86 -15.31 16.85
C VAL A 17 12.78 -14.40 16.03
N SER A 18 13.34 -14.90 14.94
CA SER A 18 14.21 -14.16 14.01
C SER A 18 13.53 -13.95 12.66
N PRO A 19 13.95 -12.96 11.85
CA PRO A 19 13.43 -12.81 10.49
C PRO A 19 13.55 -14.11 9.69
N GLY A 20 12.46 -14.53 9.06
CA GLY A 20 12.34 -15.83 8.37
C GLY A 20 11.57 -16.88 9.18
N ASP A 21 11.51 -16.75 10.50
CA ASP A 21 10.68 -17.60 11.35
C ASP A 21 9.19 -17.22 11.25
N SER A 22 8.32 -18.19 11.51
CA SER A 22 6.86 -17.98 11.52
C SER A 22 6.39 -17.32 12.82
N LEU A 23 5.87 -16.10 12.72
CA LEU A 23 5.20 -15.42 13.84
C LEU A 23 3.96 -16.18 14.32
N SER A 24 3.23 -16.87 13.43
CA SER A 24 2.09 -17.71 13.79
C SER A 24 2.53 -18.92 14.61
N ALA A 25 3.66 -19.55 14.27
CA ALA A 25 4.19 -20.66 15.06
C ALA A 25 4.68 -20.20 16.44
N ALA A 26 5.31 -19.02 16.52
CA ALA A 26 5.72 -18.43 17.78
C ALA A 26 4.52 -18.11 18.69
N ARG A 27 3.44 -17.59 18.10
CA ARG A 27 2.15 -17.44 18.78
C ARG A 27 1.65 -18.78 19.30
N ASP A 28 1.60 -19.80 18.46
CA ASP A 28 1.07 -21.10 18.85
C ASP A 28 1.87 -21.76 19.99
N ALA A 29 3.19 -21.56 20.02
CA ALA A 29 4.04 -22.03 21.10
C ALA A 29 3.81 -21.30 22.45
N ALA A 30 3.38 -20.04 22.40
CA ALA A 30 3.15 -19.18 23.56
C ALA A 30 1.77 -19.37 24.22
N ARG A 31 0.81 -19.98 23.50
CA ARG A 31 -0.59 -20.15 23.93
C ARG A 31 -0.77 -20.84 25.27
N GLY A 32 -1.78 -20.37 26.01
CA GLY A 32 -2.20 -20.95 27.29
C GLY A 32 -1.18 -20.77 28.44
N LYS A 33 -0.17 -19.92 28.25
CA LYS A 33 0.91 -19.68 29.21
C LYS A 33 1.15 -18.18 29.33
N ARG A 34 1.62 -17.76 30.50
CA ARG A 34 2.22 -16.43 30.64
C ARG A 34 3.56 -16.41 29.90
N SER A 35 3.61 -15.70 28.79
CA SER A 35 4.71 -15.80 27.82
C SER A 35 5.29 -14.44 27.41
N THR A 36 6.52 -14.44 26.93
CA THR A 36 7.13 -13.31 26.22
C THR A 36 7.73 -13.79 24.91
N VAL A 37 7.24 -13.26 23.80
CA VAL A 37 7.80 -13.44 22.47
C VAL A 37 8.78 -12.29 22.20
N VAL A 38 10.06 -12.61 22.05
CA VAL A 38 11.15 -11.68 21.77
C VAL A 38 11.52 -11.75 20.29
N LEU A 39 11.34 -10.65 19.59
CA LEU A 39 11.61 -10.51 18.15
C LEU A 39 13.01 -9.93 17.95
N ARG A 40 13.88 -10.65 17.23
CA ARG A 40 15.19 -10.14 16.79
C ARG A 40 15.02 -9.08 15.70
N GLY A 41 16.02 -8.22 15.52
CA GLY A 41 15.98 -7.12 14.58
C GLY A 41 15.81 -7.59 13.14
N GLY A 42 14.97 -6.88 12.39
CA GLY A 42 14.72 -7.13 10.98
C GLY A 42 13.24 -7.07 10.59
N THR A 43 12.94 -7.57 9.38
CA THR A 43 11.59 -7.52 8.80
C THR A 43 10.97 -8.90 8.74
N TYR A 44 9.76 -9.02 9.28
CA TYR A 44 8.94 -10.22 9.30
C TYR A 44 7.82 -10.07 8.27
N PHE A 45 7.96 -10.74 7.12
CA PHE A 45 6.95 -10.70 6.07
C PHE A 45 5.82 -11.67 6.35
N LEU A 46 4.62 -11.15 6.53
CA LEU A 46 3.40 -11.93 6.75
C LEU A 46 2.80 -12.38 5.42
N THR A 47 2.50 -13.67 5.31
CA THR A 47 1.70 -14.22 4.20
C THR A 47 0.20 -14.09 4.44
N GLU A 48 -0.20 -14.03 5.71
CA GLU A 48 -1.57 -13.85 6.20
C GLU A 48 -1.57 -13.03 7.51
N PRO A 49 -2.70 -12.42 7.92
CA PRO A 49 -2.76 -11.69 9.20
C PRO A 49 -2.44 -12.60 10.39
N LEU A 50 -1.64 -12.10 11.33
CA LEU A 50 -1.41 -12.79 12.60
C LEU A 50 -2.65 -12.63 13.50
N VAL A 51 -3.38 -13.73 13.68
CA VAL A 51 -4.63 -13.74 14.44
C VAL A 51 -4.36 -14.08 15.90
N PHE A 52 -4.81 -13.24 16.82
CA PHE A 52 -4.78 -13.52 18.25
C PHE A 52 -6.19 -13.82 18.75
N LYS A 53 -6.33 -14.90 19.52
CA LYS A 53 -7.57 -15.39 20.13
C LYS A 53 -7.47 -15.35 21.65
N ALA A 54 -8.54 -15.74 22.35
CA ALA A 54 -8.57 -15.79 23.82
C ALA A 54 -7.41 -16.64 24.42
N GLU A 55 -6.99 -17.71 23.74
CA GLU A 55 -5.87 -18.57 24.13
C GLU A 55 -4.49 -17.91 24.04
N ASP A 56 -4.40 -16.76 23.35
CA ASP A 56 -3.18 -15.95 23.21
C ASP A 56 -3.02 -14.90 24.34
N SER A 57 -3.93 -14.92 25.32
CA SER A 57 -3.86 -14.04 26.51
C SER A 57 -2.55 -14.22 27.29
N ASP A 58 -2.21 -13.23 28.12
CA ASP A 58 -1.02 -13.23 28.98
C ASP A 58 0.33 -13.39 28.24
N THR A 59 0.36 -13.06 26.93
CA THR A 59 1.57 -13.08 26.10
C THR A 59 2.02 -11.66 25.73
N THR A 60 3.28 -11.33 26.00
CA THR A 60 3.91 -10.06 25.59
C THR A 60 4.75 -10.26 24.33
N TYR A 61 4.53 -9.46 23.28
CA TYR A 61 5.42 -9.38 22.12
C TYR A 61 6.30 -8.14 22.25
N ARG A 62 7.62 -8.29 22.09
CA ARG A 62 8.55 -7.16 22.13
C ARG A 62 9.76 -7.39 21.23
N ALA A 63 10.35 -6.31 20.74
CA ALA A 63 11.66 -6.37 20.14
C ALA A 63 12.73 -6.76 21.19
N ALA A 64 13.79 -7.41 20.73
CA ALA A 64 15.00 -7.57 21.52
C ALA A 64 15.60 -6.19 21.87
N PRO A 65 16.28 -6.04 23.02
CA PRO A 65 16.81 -4.75 23.44
C PRO A 65 17.72 -4.10 22.39
N GLY A 66 17.43 -2.85 22.02
CA GLY A 66 18.21 -2.08 21.04
C GLY A 66 17.96 -2.45 19.59
N GLU A 67 17.09 -3.42 19.30
CA GLU A 67 16.83 -3.89 17.94
C GLU A 67 15.53 -3.30 17.37
N THR A 68 15.54 -3.04 16.06
CA THR A 68 14.38 -2.52 15.32
C THR A 68 13.67 -3.65 14.60
N VAL A 69 12.36 -3.77 14.82
CA VAL A 69 11.53 -4.83 14.25
C VAL A 69 10.44 -4.22 13.38
N VAL A 70 10.26 -4.77 12.18
CA VAL A 70 9.17 -4.41 11.27
C VAL A 70 8.33 -5.65 10.98
N ILE A 71 7.05 -5.62 11.31
CA ILE A 71 6.08 -6.61 10.84
C ILE A 71 5.47 -6.06 9.55
N SER A 72 5.68 -6.75 8.44
CA SER A 72 5.33 -6.26 7.11
C SER A 72 4.27 -7.15 6.46
N GLY A 73 3.18 -6.54 5.99
CA GLY A 73 2.20 -7.17 5.11
C GLY A 73 2.55 -7.02 3.63
N GLY A 74 3.76 -6.55 3.33
CA GLY A 74 4.24 -6.37 1.97
C GLY A 74 4.76 -7.66 1.34
N ARG A 75 5.09 -7.56 0.06
CA ARG A 75 5.86 -8.55 -0.69
C ARG A 75 7.13 -7.87 -1.17
N ALA A 76 8.26 -8.53 -0.93
CA ALA A 76 9.51 -8.13 -1.55
C ALA A 76 9.45 -8.44 -3.05
N LEU A 77 9.88 -7.46 -3.84
CA LEU A 77 9.91 -7.47 -5.28
C LEU A 77 11.38 -7.39 -5.70
N GLY A 78 11.79 -8.22 -6.66
CA GLY A 78 13.17 -8.28 -7.12
C GLY A 78 13.25 -8.90 -8.52
N GLY A 79 14.44 -8.89 -9.13
CA GLY A 79 14.61 -9.33 -10.52
C GLY A 79 14.31 -8.23 -11.55
N TRP A 80 14.57 -6.97 -11.18
CA TRP A 80 14.44 -5.81 -12.05
C TRP A 80 15.34 -5.92 -13.29
N LYS A 81 14.79 -5.57 -14.46
CA LYS A 81 15.51 -5.46 -15.73
C LYS A 81 15.58 -4.01 -16.17
N LYS A 82 16.78 -3.53 -16.51
CA LYS A 82 16.97 -2.21 -17.09
C LYS A 82 16.57 -2.22 -18.56
N THR A 83 15.80 -1.22 -18.99
CA THR A 83 15.51 -0.95 -20.40
C THR A 83 16.56 0.00 -20.98
N GLU A 84 16.61 0.11 -22.31
CA GLU A 84 17.49 1.07 -23.01
C GLU A 84 17.16 2.53 -22.65
N ALA A 85 15.91 2.81 -22.29
CA ALA A 85 15.45 4.13 -21.85
C ALA A 85 15.80 4.45 -20.37
N GLY A 86 16.54 3.59 -19.68
CA GLY A 86 16.91 3.78 -18.28
C GLY A 86 15.81 3.46 -17.27
N LEU A 87 14.65 2.98 -17.72
CA LEU A 87 13.57 2.50 -16.85
C LEU A 87 13.88 1.10 -16.34
N TRP A 88 13.33 0.76 -15.19
CA TRP A 88 13.41 -0.59 -14.63
C TRP A 88 12.06 -1.27 -14.73
N THR A 89 12.07 -2.54 -15.11
CA THR A 89 10.85 -3.34 -15.26
C THR A 89 10.93 -4.63 -14.49
N LEU A 90 9.79 -5.09 -13.99
CA LEU A 90 9.64 -6.34 -13.25
C LEU A 90 8.23 -6.90 -13.49
N GLN A 91 8.14 -8.20 -13.70
CA GLN A 91 6.86 -8.92 -13.63
C GLN A 91 6.49 -9.14 -12.16
N VAL A 92 5.37 -8.57 -11.69
CA VAL A 92 4.90 -8.83 -10.33
C VAL A 92 4.24 -10.21 -10.24
N PRO A 93 4.22 -10.84 -9.05
CA PRO A 93 3.50 -12.09 -8.85
C PRO A 93 2.03 -12.00 -9.29
N ASP A 94 1.51 -13.09 -9.85
CA ASP A 94 0.14 -13.16 -10.34
C ASP A 94 -0.87 -12.76 -9.25
N GLY A 95 -1.88 -11.99 -9.65
CA GLY A 95 -2.91 -11.48 -8.74
C GLY A 95 -2.45 -10.37 -7.78
N LEU A 96 -1.14 -10.07 -7.64
CA LEU A 96 -0.69 -8.97 -6.80
C LEU A 96 -1.10 -7.63 -7.42
N ARG A 97 -1.85 -6.83 -6.67
CA ARG A 97 -2.32 -5.50 -7.06
C ARG A 97 -2.09 -4.53 -5.92
N PHE A 98 -1.54 -3.37 -6.23
CA PHE A 98 -1.21 -2.34 -5.24
C PHE A 98 -1.27 -0.94 -5.86
N ASN A 99 -1.32 0.07 -5.00
CA ASN A 99 -1.29 1.49 -5.33
C ASN A 99 -0.15 2.23 -4.61
N GLN A 100 0.77 1.49 -3.98
CA GLN A 100 1.93 2.02 -3.25
C GLN A 100 3.13 1.13 -3.53
N LEU A 101 4.28 1.76 -3.74
CA LEU A 101 5.57 1.09 -3.88
C LEU A 101 6.56 1.76 -2.94
N PHE A 102 7.39 0.96 -2.28
CA PHE A 102 8.47 1.44 -1.42
C PHE A 102 9.79 0.91 -1.97
N ILE A 103 10.78 1.79 -2.10
CA ILE A 103 12.16 1.45 -2.47
C ILE A 103 13.05 1.91 -1.32
N ASP A 104 13.79 0.98 -0.70
CA ASP A 104 14.66 1.22 0.45
C ASP A 104 13.94 1.97 1.60
N GLY A 105 12.72 1.53 1.89
CA GLY A 105 11.89 2.07 2.97
C GLY A 105 11.20 3.41 2.63
N LYS A 106 11.46 4.01 1.47
CA LYS A 106 10.84 5.28 1.04
C LYS A 106 9.71 5.02 0.05
N ARG A 107 8.54 5.62 0.31
CA ARG A 107 7.40 5.57 -0.62
C ARG A 107 7.77 6.29 -1.92
N ARG A 108 7.42 5.69 -3.06
CA ARG A 108 7.60 6.26 -4.39
C ARG A 108 6.29 6.81 -4.96
N PRO A 109 6.32 7.98 -5.61
CA PRO A 109 5.14 8.54 -6.27
C PRO A 109 4.68 7.60 -7.38
N ARG A 110 3.37 7.36 -7.46
CA ARG A 110 2.80 6.68 -8.62
C ARG A 110 2.77 7.68 -9.77
N ALA A 111 3.12 7.23 -10.97
CA ALA A 111 3.22 8.04 -12.17
C ALA A 111 1.93 8.87 -12.36
N ARG A 112 2.09 10.20 -12.39
CA ARG A 112 0.95 11.12 -12.40
C ARG A 112 1.20 12.35 -13.24
N THR A 113 0.11 12.94 -13.74
CA THR A 113 0.16 14.29 -14.31
C THR A 113 -0.98 15.17 -13.77
N PRO A 114 -0.67 16.43 -13.38
CA PRO A 114 0.67 16.99 -13.27
C PRO A 114 1.47 16.33 -12.15
N ASN A 115 2.79 16.47 -12.19
CA ASN A 115 3.70 16.03 -11.15
C ASN A 115 3.35 16.61 -9.77
N GLU A 116 3.85 15.97 -8.71
CA GLU A 116 3.59 16.40 -7.33
C GLU A 116 3.86 17.90 -7.12
N GLY A 117 2.97 18.55 -6.36
CA GLY A 117 2.97 20.01 -6.17
C GLY A 117 2.17 20.79 -7.21
N SER A 118 1.82 20.18 -8.34
CA SER A 118 0.98 20.79 -9.39
C SER A 118 -0.34 20.05 -9.58
N PHE A 119 -1.36 20.77 -10.06
CA PHE A 119 -2.72 20.25 -10.19
C PHE A 119 -3.43 20.85 -11.40
N PHE A 120 -4.24 20.02 -12.08
CA PHE A 120 -5.31 20.52 -12.92
C PHE A 120 -6.46 21.05 -12.06
N ARG A 121 -7.42 21.72 -12.69
CA ARG A 121 -8.64 22.19 -12.04
C ARG A 121 -9.86 21.83 -12.87
N VAL A 122 -10.85 21.24 -12.23
CA VAL A 122 -12.15 20.96 -12.85
C VAL A 122 -12.73 22.25 -13.41
N ASP A 123 -13.22 22.23 -14.65
CA ASP A 123 -13.92 23.37 -15.21
C ASP A 123 -15.37 23.39 -14.67
N GLY A 124 -15.63 24.19 -13.65
CA GLY A 124 -16.89 24.15 -12.92
C GLY A 124 -16.88 23.11 -11.80
N ALA A 125 -17.80 22.14 -11.81
CA ALA A 125 -17.92 21.13 -10.75
C ALA A 125 -18.15 19.73 -11.35
N ILE A 126 -17.80 18.70 -10.58
CA ILE A 126 -18.19 17.32 -10.91
C ILE A 126 -19.71 17.19 -10.78
N THR A 127 -20.35 16.47 -11.70
CA THR A 127 -21.80 16.24 -11.69
C THR A 127 -22.22 15.24 -10.61
N GLU A 128 -23.46 15.37 -10.13
CA GLU A 128 -24.10 14.44 -9.19
C GLU A 128 -24.68 13.19 -9.88
N GLU A 129 -24.43 13.03 -11.18
CA GLU A 129 -24.96 11.94 -12.00
C GLU A 129 -24.28 10.60 -11.69
N LYS A 130 -24.86 9.52 -12.23
CA LYS A 130 -24.34 8.15 -12.07
C LYS A 130 -24.18 7.53 -13.47
N PRO A 131 -22.97 7.45 -14.03
CA PRO A 131 -21.68 7.87 -13.47
C PRO A 131 -21.51 9.40 -13.38
N ALA A 132 -20.62 9.84 -12.48
CA ALA A 132 -20.24 11.25 -12.38
C ALA A 132 -19.41 11.69 -13.58
N ARG A 133 -19.57 12.95 -13.98
CA ARG A 133 -18.83 13.57 -15.08
C ARG A 133 -18.13 14.84 -14.60
N LEU A 134 -16.99 15.17 -15.20
CA LEU A 134 -16.28 16.42 -14.97
C LEU A 134 -15.94 17.09 -16.29
N LYS A 135 -15.99 18.41 -16.34
CA LYS A 135 -15.41 19.18 -17.44
C LYS A 135 -13.94 19.47 -17.15
N TYR A 136 -13.11 19.42 -18.19
CA TYR A 136 -11.66 19.60 -18.10
C TYR A 136 -11.17 20.62 -19.13
N LYS A 137 -9.94 21.13 -18.98
CA LYS A 137 -9.35 22.05 -19.97
C LYS A 137 -8.65 21.27 -21.07
N GLU A 138 -8.52 21.88 -22.24
CA GLU A 138 -7.82 21.26 -23.36
C GLU A 138 -6.40 20.81 -22.95
N GLY A 139 -6.07 19.56 -23.28
CA GLY A 139 -4.78 18.95 -22.94
C GLY A 139 -4.72 18.25 -21.58
N ASP A 140 -5.67 18.47 -20.66
CA ASP A 140 -5.60 17.86 -19.33
C ASP A 140 -5.82 16.33 -19.37
N LEU A 141 -6.72 15.85 -20.24
CA LEU A 141 -7.14 14.44 -20.32
C LEU A 141 -7.15 13.91 -21.76
N ARG A 142 -6.93 12.60 -21.90
CA ARG A 142 -6.88 11.91 -23.20
C ARG A 142 -7.79 10.69 -23.27
N ALA A 143 -8.33 10.42 -24.45
CA ALA A 143 -9.25 9.30 -24.69
C ALA A 143 -8.58 7.92 -24.60
N ASP A 144 -7.31 7.81 -24.98
CA ASP A 144 -6.57 6.54 -24.92
C ASP A 144 -6.28 6.10 -23.47
N TRP A 145 -6.18 7.05 -22.53
CA TRP A 145 -6.11 6.74 -21.10
C TRP A 145 -7.37 6.06 -20.58
N ALA A 146 -8.55 6.54 -21.00
CA ALA A 146 -9.82 5.93 -20.62
C ALA A 146 -9.94 4.49 -21.16
N ALA A 147 -9.48 4.25 -22.39
CA ALA A 147 -9.51 2.92 -23.02
C ALA A 147 -8.67 1.86 -22.29
N ARG A 148 -7.71 2.26 -21.45
CA ARG A 148 -6.91 1.33 -20.65
C ARG A 148 -7.70 0.72 -19.50
N GLY A 149 -8.61 1.48 -18.88
CA GLY A 149 -9.50 1.01 -17.81
C GLY A 149 -8.87 0.95 -16.41
N ASP A 150 -7.60 1.30 -16.25
CA ASP A 150 -6.88 1.32 -14.96
C ASP A 150 -6.22 2.67 -14.63
N VAL A 151 -6.44 3.68 -15.48
CA VAL A 151 -6.09 5.09 -15.23
C VAL A 151 -7.11 5.68 -14.26
N GLU A 152 -6.64 6.40 -13.25
CA GLU A 152 -7.49 6.96 -12.19
C GLU A 152 -7.43 8.50 -12.20
N ILE A 153 -8.58 9.14 -12.02
CA ILE A 153 -8.67 10.54 -11.61
C ILE A 153 -8.62 10.57 -10.09
N VAL A 154 -7.72 11.40 -9.56
CA VAL A 154 -7.72 11.76 -8.15
C VAL A 154 -8.13 13.22 -8.02
N ALA A 155 -9.24 13.50 -7.33
CA ALA A 155 -9.78 14.85 -7.17
C ALA A 155 -9.96 15.21 -5.69
N LEU A 156 -9.50 16.40 -5.31
CA LEU A 156 -9.64 16.95 -3.96
C LEU A 156 -10.97 17.69 -3.86
N GLN A 157 -11.95 17.09 -3.20
CA GLN A 157 -13.33 17.55 -3.06
C GLN A 157 -13.60 17.91 -1.60
N LYS A 158 -13.45 19.19 -1.24
CA LYS A 158 -13.52 19.70 0.13
C LYS A 158 -12.63 18.88 1.07
N TRP A 159 -13.23 18.11 1.98
CA TRP A 159 -12.57 17.29 2.98
C TRP A 159 -12.33 15.84 2.52
N ALA A 160 -12.60 15.50 1.26
CA ALA A 160 -12.48 14.15 0.73
C ALA A 160 -11.56 14.11 -0.50
N GLU A 161 -10.77 13.05 -0.60
CA GLU A 161 -10.08 12.67 -1.83
C GLU A 161 -10.94 11.62 -2.56
N LEU A 162 -11.33 11.94 -3.79
CA LEU A 162 -11.94 10.98 -4.70
C LEU A 162 -10.84 10.31 -5.50
N ARG A 163 -10.85 8.98 -5.57
CA ARG A 163 -10.04 8.23 -6.53
C ARG A 163 -10.94 7.29 -7.34
N MET A 164 -11.07 7.54 -8.63
CA MET A 164 -11.97 6.77 -9.51
C MET A 164 -11.33 6.50 -10.87
N PRO A 165 -11.50 5.29 -11.43
CA PRO A 165 -11.16 5.03 -12.82
C PRO A 165 -11.81 6.01 -13.80
N LEU A 166 -11.02 6.46 -14.77
CA LEU A 166 -11.45 7.23 -15.93
C LEU A 166 -12.03 6.27 -16.97
N THR A 167 -13.31 6.41 -17.31
CA THR A 167 -14.03 5.44 -18.18
C THR A 167 -14.33 5.97 -19.56
N ALA A 168 -14.43 7.29 -19.74
CA ALA A 168 -14.54 7.92 -21.05
C ALA A 168 -13.98 9.34 -21.04
N VAL A 169 -13.49 9.80 -22.19
CA VAL A 169 -13.12 11.19 -22.45
C VAL A 169 -13.67 11.59 -23.80
N ASP A 170 -14.51 12.63 -23.80
CA ASP A 170 -15.00 13.31 -24.99
C ASP A 170 -14.23 14.63 -25.16
N ALA A 171 -13.41 14.69 -26.20
CA ALA A 171 -12.60 15.86 -26.52
C ALA A 171 -13.42 17.02 -27.10
N ALA A 172 -14.49 16.73 -27.86
CA ALA A 172 -15.32 17.76 -28.47
C ALA A 172 -16.08 18.55 -27.40
N THR A 173 -16.60 17.85 -26.39
CA THR A 173 -17.34 18.50 -25.29
C THR A 173 -16.48 18.79 -24.07
N ARG A 174 -15.20 18.38 -24.05
CA ARG A 174 -14.30 18.47 -22.89
C ARG A 174 -14.90 17.85 -21.64
N THR A 175 -15.49 16.66 -21.78
CA THR A 175 -16.15 15.92 -20.69
C THR A 175 -15.44 14.60 -20.42
N ALA A 176 -15.11 14.33 -19.17
CA ALA A 176 -14.64 13.03 -18.71
C ALA A 176 -15.70 12.34 -17.85
N THR A 177 -15.81 11.03 -18.00
CA THR A 177 -16.73 10.17 -17.23
C THR A 177 -15.92 9.31 -16.26
N LEU A 178 -16.37 9.24 -15.00
CA LEU A 178 -15.75 8.43 -13.96
C LEU A 178 -16.48 7.09 -13.78
N SER A 179 -15.91 6.16 -13.03
CA SER A 179 -16.53 4.84 -12.82
C SER A 179 -17.69 4.83 -11.83
N GLY A 180 -17.90 5.90 -11.06
CA GLY A 180 -18.85 5.90 -9.94
C GLY A 180 -19.49 7.26 -9.68
N PRO A 181 -20.44 7.32 -8.72
CA PRO A 181 -21.10 8.56 -8.33
C PRO A 181 -20.24 9.38 -7.36
N VAL A 182 -20.51 10.69 -7.29
CA VAL A 182 -19.95 11.58 -6.27
C VAL A 182 -21.07 12.06 -5.34
N GLN A 183 -20.79 12.08 -4.04
CA GLN A 183 -21.77 12.55 -3.06
C GLN A 183 -21.89 14.08 -3.08
N LYS A 184 -23.11 14.60 -3.15
CA LYS A 184 -23.41 16.03 -3.26
C LYS A 184 -22.65 16.91 -2.26
N TRP A 185 -22.57 16.48 -1.01
CA TRP A 185 -22.02 17.30 0.08
C TRP A 185 -20.52 17.55 -0.03
N ILE A 186 -19.77 16.71 -0.75
CA ILE A 186 -18.33 16.92 -0.97
C ILE A 186 -18.00 17.73 -2.23
N ILE A 187 -18.97 17.98 -3.12
CA ILE A 187 -18.69 18.64 -4.41
C ILE A 187 -18.16 20.06 -4.22
N GLU A 188 -17.00 20.31 -4.80
CA GLU A 188 -16.27 21.57 -4.83
C GLU A 188 -16.18 22.10 -6.27
N LYS A 189 -16.42 23.40 -6.44
CA LYS A 189 -16.20 24.08 -7.73
C LYS A 189 -14.70 24.33 -7.91
N SER A 190 -14.22 24.17 -9.13
CA SER A 190 -12.83 24.34 -9.50
C SER A 190 -11.88 23.44 -8.67
N ALA A 191 -12.37 22.28 -8.27
CA ALA A 191 -11.63 21.31 -7.46
C ALA A 191 -10.30 20.94 -8.15
N ARG A 192 -9.25 20.79 -7.36
CA ARG A 192 -7.95 20.32 -7.85
C ARG A 192 -8.03 18.85 -8.19
N TYR A 193 -7.39 18.43 -9.28
CA TYR A 193 -7.26 17.03 -9.61
C TYR A 193 -5.96 16.71 -10.34
N TRP A 194 -5.65 15.43 -10.43
CA TRP A 194 -4.60 14.87 -11.28
C TRP A 194 -5.03 13.50 -11.81
N VAL A 195 -4.26 13.00 -12.77
CA VAL A 195 -4.41 11.67 -13.36
C VAL A 195 -3.27 10.80 -12.89
N GLU A 196 -3.53 9.55 -12.54
CA GLU A 196 -2.51 8.56 -12.21
C GLU A 196 -2.58 7.32 -13.09
N ASN A 197 -1.46 6.59 -13.16
CA ASN A 197 -1.38 5.22 -13.65
C ASN A 197 -1.57 5.05 -15.15
N ALA A 198 -0.94 5.91 -15.95
CA ALA A 198 -0.72 5.65 -17.36
C ALA A 198 0.79 5.51 -17.64
N PRO A 199 1.20 4.64 -18.60
CA PRO A 199 2.61 4.32 -18.83
C PRO A 199 3.44 5.51 -19.30
N ASP A 200 2.82 6.44 -20.00
CA ASP A 200 3.42 7.67 -20.52
C ASP A 200 3.49 8.80 -19.50
N LEU A 201 3.03 8.56 -18.26
CA LEU A 201 3.16 9.50 -17.14
C LEU A 201 4.41 9.28 -16.30
N ILE A 202 5.25 8.27 -16.61
CA ILE A 202 6.52 8.09 -15.92
C ILE A 202 7.53 9.09 -16.49
N ASP A 203 7.52 10.31 -16.00
CA ASP A 203 8.33 11.42 -16.54
C ASP A 203 9.30 12.02 -15.50
N ALA A 204 9.11 11.75 -14.20
CA ALA A 204 9.97 12.21 -13.13
C ALA A 204 10.73 11.05 -12.42
N PRO A 205 11.98 11.27 -11.96
CA PRO A 205 12.69 10.28 -11.16
C PRO A 205 11.90 9.84 -9.92
N GLY A 206 11.88 8.55 -9.64
CA GLY A 206 11.15 7.94 -8.56
C GLY A 206 9.70 7.56 -8.89
N GLU A 207 9.19 7.89 -10.09
CA GLU A 207 7.84 7.49 -10.48
C GLU A 207 7.74 6.03 -10.91
N TRP A 208 6.58 5.42 -10.65
CA TRP A 208 6.29 4.05 -11.07
C TRP A 208 4.87 3.89 -11.64
N TYR A 209 4.73 2.94 -12.54
CA TYR A 209 3.48 2.52 -13.17
C TYR A 209 3.34 1.00 -13.06
N LEU A 210 2.14 0.53 -12.71
CA LEU A 210 1.80 -0.89 -12.78
C LEU A 210 0.70 -1.07 -13.83
N ASP A 211 1.02 -1.78 -14.90
CA ASP A 211 -0.01 -2.33 -15.79
C ASP A 211 -0.72 -3.46 -15.04
N LYS A 212 -1.93 -3.19 -14.55
CA LYS A 212 -2.69 -4.17 -13.76
C LYS A 212 -3.20 -5.35 -14.58
N LYS A 213 -3.18 -5.28 -15.92
CA LYS A 213 -3.59 -6.37 -16.80
C LYS A 213 -2.44 -7.34 -17.00
N SER A 214 -1.27 -6.84 -17.40
CA SER A 214 -0.10 -7.68 -17.65
C SER A 214 0.69 -8.02 -16.38
N GLY A 215 0.58 -7.20 -15.31
CA GLY A 215 1.43 -7.32 -14.12
C GLY A 215 2.83 -6.73 -14.31
N LEU A 216 3.08 -5.98 -15.38
CA LEU A 216 4.35 -5.32 -15.61
C LEU A 216 4.45 -4.06 -14.74
N LEU A 217 5.34 -4.09 -13.75
CA LEU A 217 5.76 -2.93 -12.98
C LEU A 217 6.90 -2.23 -13.70
N THR A 218 6.75 -0.92 -13.92
CA THR A 218 7.78 -0.04 -14.47
C THR A 218 8.12 1.04 -13.47
N TYR A 219 9.41 1.33 -13.30
CA TYR A 219 9.92 2.32 -12.34
C TYR A 219 11.02 3.15 -13.01
N LYS A 220 10.97 4.47 -12.84
CA LYS A 220 12.07 5.37 -13.19
C LYS A 220 12.93 5.57 -11.95
N PRO A 221 14.15 5.02 -11.90
CA PRO A 221 14.99 5.08 -10.71
C PRO A 221 15.40 6.51 -10.36
N LEU A 222 15.71 6.73 -9.09
CA LEU A 222 16.50 7.90 -8.69
C LEU A 222 17.96 7.70 -9.08
N ASP A 223 18.68 8.82 -9.20
CA ASP A 223 20.12 8.82 -9.41
C ASP A 223 20.83 8.02 -8.30
N GLY A 224 21.71 7.10 -8.71
CA GLY A 224 22.50 6.26 -7.81
C GLY A 224 21.79 4.99 -7.32
N GLU A 225 20.52 4.78 -7.63
CA GLU A 225 19.87 3.49 -7.33
C GLU A 225 20.41 2.36 -8.22
N ASP A 226 20.57 1.17 -7.64
CA ASP A 226 21.07 -0.04 -8.30
C ASP A 226 19.99 -1.15 -8.25
N PRO A 227 19.50 -1.65 -9.40
CA PRO A 227 18.39 -2.62 -9.40
C PRO A 227 18.74 -3.95 -8.74
N ALA A 228 20.03 -4.25 -8.60
CA ALA A 228 20.50 -5.46 -7.92
C ALA A 228 20.55 -5.32 -6.39
N LYS A 229 20.44 -4.10 -5.85
CA LYS A 229 20.65 -3.81 -4.42
C LYS A 229 19.42 -3.25 -3.72
N VAL A 230 18.55 -2.56 -4.46
CA VAL A 230 17.35 -1.95 -3.87
C VAL A 230 16.43 -3.01 -3.26
N VAL A 231 15.83 -2.65 -2.12
CA VAL A 231 14.74 -3.42 -1.52
C VAL A 231 13.42 -2.79 -1.96
N ALA A 232 12.76 -3.43 -2.92
CA ALA A 232 11.44 -3.00 -3.38
C ALA A 232 10.33 -3.76 -2.65
N ILE A 233 9.39 -3.06 -2.01
CA ILE A 233 8.26 -3.64 -1.30
C ILE A 233 6.94 -3.07 -1.81
N ALA A 234 5.98 -3.94 -2.11
CA ALA A 234 4.60 -3.56 -2.39
C ALA A 234 3.63 -4.14 -1.34
N PRO A 235 2.61 -3.40 -0.87
CA PRO A 235 1.60 -3.94 0.05
C PRO A 235 0.84 -5.12 -0.57
N ALA A 236 0.58 -6.15 0.24
CA ALA A 236 -0.22 -7.31 -0.17
C ALA A 236 -1.32 -7.69 0.83
N LEU A 237 -1.14 -7.40 2.12
CA LEU A 237 -2.15 -7.61 3.15
C LEU A 237 -2.79 -6.30 3.60
N SER A 238 -4.12 -6.33 3.80
CA SER A 238 -4.89 -5.23 4.37
C SER A 238 -4.87 -5.19 5.90
N GLN A 239 -4.52 -6.32 6.54
CA GLN A 239 -4.43 -6.46 8.00
C GLN A 239 -3.13 -7.18 8.35
N LEU A 240 -2.40 -6.65 9.32
CA LEU A 240 -1.20 -7.31 9.87
C LEU A 240 -1.56 -8.18 11.06
N LEU A 241 -2.32 -7.62 11.99
CA LEU A 241 -2.74 -8.26 13.23
C LEU A 241 -4.26 -8.22 13.32
N ARG A 242 -4.87 -9.29 13.84
CA ARG A 242 -6.31 -9.33 14.11
C ARG A 242 -6.57 -9.95 15.47
N ASN A 243 -7.23 -9.21 16.35
CA ASN A 243 -7.64 -9.73 17.66
C ASN A 243 -9.09 -10.22 17.57
N GLU A 244 -9.28 -11.52 17.75
CA GLU A 244 -10.58 -12.20 17.76
C GLU A 244 -10.88 -12.64 19.19
N GLY A 245 -11.62 -11.81 19.93
CA GLY A 245 -12.13 -12.18 21.25
C GLY A 245 -13.29 -13.17 21.17
N ALA A 246 -13.58 -13.83 22.28
CA ALA A 246 -14.87 -14.47 22.49
C ALA A 246 -15.77 -13.48 23.24
N SER A 247 -16.95 -13.16 22.69
CA SER A 247 -17.99 -12.51 23.50
C SER A 247 -18.44 -13.51 24.57
N ARG A 248 -18.26 -13.18 25.85
CA ARG A 248 -19.11 -13.76 26.88
C ARG A 248 -20.49 -13.16 26.68
N LEU A 249 -21.37 -13.89 26.00
CA LEU A 249 -22.81 -13.73 26.12
C LEU A 249 -23.29 -14.60 27.28
#